data_AF-A0A1A8QF28-F1
#
_entry.id   AF-A0A1A8QF28-F1
#
_cell.length_a   1.000
_cell.length_b   1.000
_cell.length_c   1.000
_cell.angle_alpha   90.00
_cell.angle_beta   90.00
_cell.angle_gamma   90.00
#
_symmetry.space_group_name_H-M   'P 1'
#
loop_
_entity.id
_entity.type
_entity.pdbx_description
1 polymer ?
#
loop_
_entity_poly.entity_id
_entity_poly.type
_entity_poly.pdbx_seq_one_letter_code
_entity_poly.pdbx_strand_id
1 'polypeptide(L)'
;MAAHLKKRVYEEFSKVVQIPHEEAQAKKLRLSKPSKSAALHVDLCKATNSTDALQYLLQFARKPVEVESVEGVIRILLEHYYKETDNSVRLKIASLLGLLSKTNGFSPDCIVDDAINTLGNEKSHQVLAQLLDTLLVIGSQLPESPAVRLRLIEVACKLVEVAVEKTVWAPCWSCCDRLTSGGARDVQSIISNYFADQDPRVRTAAIKAMLQLHDRGMKIYQIIYDQACRLLSDDYEQVRSAAVQM
;
A
#
# COMPACT_ATOMS: atom_id res chain seq x y z
N MET A 1 -2.68 -90.37 6.89
CA MET A 1 -1.73 -89.70 5.98
C MET A 1 -2.50 -88.87 4.98
N ALA A 2 -2.16 -87.57 4.89
CA ALA A 2 -2.42 -86.61 3.82
C ALA A 2 -3.83 -86.53 3.17
N ALA A 3 -4.70 -85.64 3.66
CA ALA A 3 -5.69 -84.89 2.84
C ALA A 3 -6.50 -83.80 3.59
N HIS A 4 -6.09 -83.31 4.77
CA HIS A 4 -6.89 -82.32 5.54
C HIS A 4 -6.11 -81.06 5.93
N LEU A 5 -5.55 -80.36 4.94
CA LEU A 5 -4.83 -79.10 5.15
C LEU A 5 -5.14 -78.01 4.11
N LYS A 6 -6.33 -78.03 3.48
CA LYS A 6 -6.80 -76.96 2.56
C LYS A 6 -8.31 -76.67 2.63
N LYS A 7 -8.92 -76.80 3.82
CA LYS A 7 -10.37 -76.56 4.01
C LYS A 7 -10.72 -75.69 5.24
N ARG A 8 -9.82 -74.78 5.63
CA ARG A 8 -10.08 -73.67 6.58
C ARG A 8 -9.52 -72.33 6.08
N VAL A 9 -9.60 -72.10 4.77
CA VAL A 9 -9.23 -70.79 4.19
C VAL A 9 -10.35 -70.22 3.30
N TYR A 10 -11.46 -70.95 3.12
CA TYR A 10 -12.50 -70.55 2.17
C TYR A 10 -13.91 -70.30 2.76
N GLU A 11 -14.10 -70.39 4.08
CA GLU A 11 -15.43 -70.18 4.68
C GLU A 11 -15.54 -69.01 5.68
N GLU A 12 -14.45 -68.31 6.02
CA GLU A 12 -14.51 -67.18 6.98
C GLU A 12 -14.32 -65.78 6.38
N PHE A 13 -14.43 -65.62 5.06
CA PHE A 13 -14.46 -64.29 4.44
C PHE A 13 -15.67 -64.09 3.51
N SER A 14 -16.81 -64.69 3.86
CA SER A 14 -18.13 -64.28 3.36
C SER A 14 -18.78 -63.31 4.35
N LYS A 15 -18.26 -62.08 4.38
CA LYS A 15 -19.03 -60.90 4.77
C LYS A 15 -18.74 -59.81 3.75
N VAL A 16 -19.63 -59.74 2.77
CA VAL A 16 -19.77 -58.62 1.86
C VAL A 16 -20.12 -57.39 2.70
N VAL A 17 -19.10 -56.59 3.06
CA VAL A 17 -19.33 -55.21 3.45
C VAL A 17 -19.50 -54.44 2.15
N GLN A 18 -20.75 -54.08 1.85
CA GLN A 18 -21.07 -53.08 0.84
C GLN A 18 -20.41 -51.77 1.26
N ILE A 19 -19.22 -51.51 0.72
CA ILE A 19 -18.70 -50.14 0.63
C ILE A 19 -19.59 -49.48 -0.44
N PRO A 20 -20.27 -48.37 -0.15
CA PRO A 20 -20.91 -47.60 -1.20
C PRO A 20 -19.80 -47.19 -2.16
N HIS A 21 -19.79 -47.77 -3.36
CA HIS A 21 -19.03 -47.21 -4.46
C HIS A 21 -19.79 -45.94 -4.85
N GLU A 22 -19.55 -44.87 -4.09
CA GLU A 22 -19.89 -43.53 -4.54
C GLU A 22 -19.10 -43.34 -5.82
N GLU A 23 -19.82 -43.37 -6.95
CA GLU A 23 -19.27 -43.03 -8.25
C GLU A 23 -18.45 -41.76 -8.05
N ALA A 24 -17.14 -41.87 -8.19
CA ALA A 24 -16.28 -40.70 -8.25
C ALA A 24 -16.78 -39.89 -9.45
N GLN A 25 -17.68 -38.94 -9.19
CA GLN A 25 -18.14 -37.98 -10.17
C GLN A 25 -16.86 -37.38 -10.71
N ALA A 26 -16.54 -37.72 -11.97
CA ALA A 26 -15.44 -37.13 -12.68
C ALA A 26 -15.62 -35.63 -12.49
N LYS A 27 -14.75 -35.01 -11.67
CA LYS A 27 -14.75 -33.57 -11.44
C LYS A 27 -14.48 -32.99 -12.81
N LYS A 28 -15.54 -32.64 -13.53
CA LYS A 28 -15.46 -31.93 -14.79
C LYS A 28 -14.63 -30.71 -14.46
N LEU A 29 -13.40 -30.68 -14.97
CA LEU A 29 -12.58 -29.49 -14.99
C LEU A 29 -13.42 -28.45 -15.71
N ARG A 30 -14.13 -27.64 -14.93
CA ARG A 30 -14.76 -26.44 -15.45
C ARG A 30 -13.59 -25.54 -15.73
N LEU A 31 -13.17 -25.54 -16.99
CA LEU A 31 -12.38 -24.45 -17.53
C LEU A 31 -13.22 -23.20 -17.25
N SER A 32 -12.90 -22.49 -16.17
CA SER A 32 -13.42 -21.16 -15.94
C SER A 32 -13.08 -20.41 -17.21
N LYS A 33 -14.10 -19.89 -17.91
CA LYS A 33 -13.88 -19.01 -19.05
C LYS A 33 -12.78 -18.03 -18.66
N PRO A 34 -11.76 -17.79 -19.49
CA PRO A 34 -10.74 -16.80 -19.16
C PRO A 34 -11.49 -15.53 -18.77
N SER A 35 -11.26 -15.07 -17.54
CA SER A 35 -11.82 -13.81 -17.07
C SER A 35 -11.49 -12.79 -18.14
N LYS A 36 -12.49 -12.03 -18.62
CA LYS A 36 -12.30 -11.03 -19.68
C LYS A 36 -11.04 -10.26 -19.34
N SER A 37 -9.98 -10.47 -20.13
CA SER A 37 -8.60 -10.19 -19.70
C SER A 37 -8.52 -8.82 -19.04
N ALA A 38 -7.86 -8.71 -17.89
CA ALA A 38 -7.53 -7.43 -17.28
C ALA A 38 -6.87 -6.44 -18.28
N ALA A 39 -6.22 -6.98 -19.32
CA ALA A 39 -5.71 -6.25 -20.48
C ALA A 39 -6.77 -5.48 -21.33
N LEU A 40 -8.04 -5.87 -21.28
CA LEU A 40 -9.14 -5.15 -21.95
C LEU A 40 -9.44 -3.80 -21.28
N HIS A 41 -9.04 -3.62 -20.02
CA HIS A 41 -9.36 -2.40 -19.29
C HIS A 41 -8.37 -1.27 -19.59
N VAL A 42 -7.13 -1.61 -19.94
CA VAL A 42 -6.03 -0.64 -20.08
C VAL A 42 -5.33 -0.85 -21.42
N ASP A 43 -5.70 -0.05 -22.42
CA ASP A 43 -5.18 -0.06 -23.81
C ASP A 43 -3.71 0.41 -23.94
N LEU A 44 -2.89 0.28 -22.90
CA LEU A 44 -1.52 0.80 -22.86
C LEU A 44 -0.60 0.19 -23.94
N CYS A 45 -0.84 -1.05 -24.35
CA CYS A 45 -0.06 -1.68 -25.42
C CYS A 45 -0.23 -1.01 -26.79
N LYS A 46 -1.25 -0.15 -26.96
CA LYS A 46 -1.49 0.63 -28.19
C LYS A 46 -0.81 1.99 -28.16
N ALA A 47 -0.25 2.41 -27.03
CA ALA A 47 0.43 3.69 -26.92
C ALA A 47 1.72 3.67 -27.75
N THR A 48 1.88 4.65 -28.65
CA THR A 48 3.11 4.80 -29.44
C THR A 48 4.11 5.74 -28.78
N ASN A 49 3.63 6.57 -27.87
CA ASN A 49 4.39 7.58 -27.15
C ASN A 49 3.77 7.83 -25.76
N SER A 50 4.48 8.54 -24.89
CA SER A 50 4.04 8.82 -23.52
C SER A 50 2.79 9.70 -23.44
N THR A 51 2.50 10.52 -24.46
CA THR A 51 1.27 11.34 -24.50
C THR A 51 0.04 10.46 -24.73
N ASP A 52 0.12 9.51 -25.68
CA ASP A 52 -0.93 8.53 -25.92
C ASP A 52 -1.17 7.68 -24.67
N ALA A 53 -0.08 7.20 -24.05
CA ALA A 53 -0.15 6.41 -22.81
C ALA A 53 -0.90 7.19 -21.72
N LEU A 54 -0.55 8.46 -21.50
CA LEU A 54 -1.22 9.32 -20.54
C LEU A 54 -2.72 9.49 -20.85
N GLN A 55 -3.10 9.66 -22.12
CA GLN A 55 -4.50 9.77 -22.52
C GLN A 55 -5.28 8.48 -22.22
N TYR A 56 -4.71 7.31 -22.53
CA TYR A 56 -5.32 6.02 -22.19
C TYR A 56 -5.51 5.87 -20.67
N LEU A 57 -4.50 6.24 -19.87
CA LEU A 57 -4.58 6.21 -18.40
C LEU A 57 -5.65 7.16 -17.85
N LEU A 58 -5.78 8.36 -18.42
CA LEU A 58 -6.80 9.34 -18.04
C LEU A 58 -8.21 8.87 -18.38
N GLN A 59 -8.38 8.24 -19.56
CA GLN A 59 -9.65 7.65 -19.95
C GLN A 59 -10.01 6.46 -19.07
N PHE A 60 -9.03 5.62 -18.74
CA PHE A 60 -9.20 4.48 -17.84
C PHE A 60 -9.62 4.91 -16.43
N ALA A 61 -9.04 5.99 -15.89
CA ALA A 61 -9.36 6.51 -14.56
C ALA A 61 -10.85 6.85 -14.34
N ARG A 62 -11.62 7.02 -15.43
CA ARG A 62 -13.05 7.34 -15.40
C ARG A 62 -13.96 6.11 -15.46
N LYS A 63 -13.40 4.92 -15.72
CA LYS A 63 -14.15 3.67 -15.87
C LYS A 63 -14.15 2.90 -14.54
N PRO A 64 -15.29 2.35 -14.10
CA PRO A 64 -15.30 1.44 -12.97
C PRO A 64 -14.53 0.15 -13.32
N VAL A 65 -13.89 -0.43 -12.31
CA VAL A 65 -13.11 -1.66 -12.45
C VAL A 65 -13.75 -2.74 -11.60
N GLU A 66 -13.99 -3.90 -12.21
CA GLU A 66 -14.49 -5.08 -11.50
C GLU A 66 -13.41 -5.65 -10.58
N VAL A 67 -13.81 -6.10 -9.40
CA VAL A 67 -12.90 -6.56 -8.34
C VAL A 67 -11.98 -7.68 -8.84
N GLU A 68 -12.51 -8.62 -9.63
CA GLU A 68 -11.72 -9.75 -10.16
C GLU A 68 -10.63 -9.32 -11.15
N SER A 69 -10.72 -8.10 -11.69
CA SER A 69 -9.78 -7.57 -12.67
C SER A 69 -8.71 -6.66 -12.06
N VAL A 70 -8.89 -6.19 -10.82
CA VAL A 70 -8.02 -5.17 -10.18
C VAL A 70 -6.55 -5.62 -10.16
N GLU A 71 -6.26 -6.81 -9.66
CA GLU A 71 -4.89 -7.32 -9.55
C GLU A 71 -4.20 -7.42 -10.92
N GLY A 72 -4.92 -7.92 -11.93
CA GLY A 72 -4.41 -8.01 -13.30
C GLY A 72 -4.13 -6.63 -13.89
N VAL A 73 -4.98 -5.62 -13.61
CA VAL A 73 -4.76 -4.24 -14.06
C VAL A 73 -3.54 -3.64 -13.37
N ILE A 74 -3.40 -3.82 -12.05
CA ILE A 74 -2.25 -3.32 -11.29
C ILE A 74 -0.95 -3.88 -11.85
N ARG A 75 -0.90 -5.18 -12.14
CA ARG A 75 0.28 -5.80 -12.76
C ARG A 75 0.63 -5.17 -14.10
N ILE A 76 -0.34 -4.93 -14.98
CA ILE A 76 -0.12 -4.27 -16.27
C ILE A 76 0.40 -2.85 -16.09
N LEU A 77 -0.18 -2.10 -15.13
CA LEU A 77 0.25 -0.74 -14.81
C LEU A 77 1.71 -0.71 -14.32
N LEU A 78 2.09 -1.62 -13.41
CA LEU A 78 3.46 -1.73 -12.90
C LEU A 78 4.44 -2.17 -13.98
N GLU A 79 4.08 -3.15 -14.82
CA GLU A 79 4.92 -3.58 -15.96
C GLU A 79 5.21 -2.42 -16.93
N HIS A 80 4.24 -1.51 -17.13
CA HIS A 80 4.44 -0.31 -17.94
C HIS A 80 5.25 0.75 -17.19
N TYR A 81 4.99 0.95 -15.89
CA TYR A 81 5.71 1.89 -15.04
C TYR A 81 7.23 1.72 -15.13
N TYR A 82 7.72 0.48 -15.00
CA TYR A 82 9.17 0.19 -15.01
C TYR A 82 9.84 0.40 -16.38
N LYS A 83 9.06 0.52 -17.46
CA LYS A 83 9.57 0.77 -18.82
C LYS A 83 9.46 2.24 -19.21
N GLU A 84 8.65 3.01 -18.50
CA GLU A 84 8.30 4.38 -18.85
C GLU A 84 9.34 5.37 -18.32
N THR A 85 9.71 6.34 -19.16
CA THR A 85 10.66 7.39 -18.79
C THR A 85 9.96 8.70 -18.43
N ASP A 86 8.76 8.94 -18.97
CA ASP A 86 8.00 10.16 -18.70
C ASP A 86 7.45 10.19 -17.27
N ASN A 87 7.74 11.30 -16.56
CA ASN A 87 7.33 11.48 -15.18
C ASN A 87 5.80 11.60 -15.03
N SER A 88 5.12 12.19 -16.00
CA SER A 88 3.67 12.43 -15.94
C SER A 88 2.90 11.11 -16.05
N VAL A 89 3.35 10.21 -16.94
CA VAL A 89 2.80 8.85 -17.06
C VAL A 89 3.04 8.05 -15.79
N ARG A 90 4.28 8.03 -15.27
CA ARG A 90 4.60 7.33 -14.00
C ARG A 90 3.80 7.86 -12.81
N LEU A 91 3.66 9.18 -12.70
CA LEU A 91 2.81 9.82 -11.69
C LEU A 91 1.36 9.37 -11.83
N LYS A 92 0.82 9.33 -13.05
CA LYS A 92 -0.57 8.91 -13.27
C LYS A 92 -0.77 7.43 -12.93
N ILE A 93 0.18 6.57 -13.26
CA ILE A 93 0.17 5.17 -12.87
C ILE A 93 0.15 5.04 -11.34
N ALA A 94 1.06 5.71 -10.64
CA ALA A 94 1.10 5.72 -9.18
C ALA A 94 -0.26 6.11 -8.57
N SER A 95 -0.85 7.22 -9.04
CA SER A 95 -2.19 7.65 -8.63
C SER A 95 -3.28 6.59 -8.85
N LEU A 96 -3.22 5.85 -9.97
CA LEU A 96 -4.17 4.79 -10.28
C LEU A 96 -4.03 3.58 -9.35
N LEU A 97 -2.82 3.23 -8.90
CA LEU A 97 -2.63 2.17 -7.90
C LEU A 97 -3.39 2.51 -6.60
N GLY A 98 -3.30 3.77 -6.16
CA GLY A 98 -4.04 4.26 -5.01
C GLY A 98 -5.56 4.20 -5.22
N LEU A 99 -6.05 4.60 -6.40
CA LEU A 99 -7.47 4.51 -6.74
C LEU A 99 -7.98 3.07 -6.72
N LEU A 100 -7.23 2.15 -7.34
CA LEU A 100 -7.59 0.73 -7.45
C LEU A 100 -7.60 0.04 -6.08
N SER A 101 -6.73 0.45 -5.16
CA SER A 101 -6.71 -0.07 -3.79
C SER A 101 -8.01 0.19 -3.00
N LYS A 102 -8.80 1.19 -3.41
CA LYS A 102 -10.10 1.54 -2.80
C LYS A 102 -11.26 0.73 -3.40
N THR A 103 -11.01 -0.21 -4.31
CA THR A 103 -12.08 -1.00 -4.93
C THR A 103 -12.74 -1.90 -3.89
N ASN A 104 -14.06 -1.80 -3.73
CA ASN A 104 -14.81 -2.56 -2.73
C ASN A 104 -14.59 -4.07 -2.89
N GLY A 105 -14.14 -4.75 -1.82
CA GLY A 105 -13.89 -6.19 -1.85
C GLY A 105 -12.51 -6.60 -2.38
N PHE A 106 -11.70 -5.64 -2.84
CA PHE A 106 -10.29 -5.87 -3.12
C PHE A 106 -9.48 -5.80 -1.82
N SER A 107 -8.54 -6.74 -1.62
CA SER A 107 -7.63 -6.71 -0.47
C SER A 107 -6.35 -5.96 -0.87
N PRO A 108 -6.09 -4.76 -0.33
CA PRO A 108 -4.95 -3.95 -0.76
C PRO A 108 -3.61 -4.43 -0.16
N ASP A 109 -3.62 -5.44 0.72
CA ASP A 109 -2.41 -6.05 1.29
C ASP A 109 -1.49 -6.65 0.21
N CYS A 110 -2.07 -7.24 -0.83
CA CYS A 110 -1.31 -7.92 -1.88
C CYS A 110 -0.47 -6.98 -2.77
N ILE A 111 -0.68 -5.67 -2.70
CA ILE A 111 0.02 -4.67 -3.54
C ILE A 111 0.93 -3.74 -2.74
N VAL A 112 0.98 -3.89 -1.41
CA VAL A 112 1.81 -3.05 -0.52
C VAL A 112 3.28 -3.18 -0.89
N ASP A 113 3.75 -4.42 -1.07
CA ASP A 113 5.15 -4.69 -1.40
C ASP A 113 5.55 -4.10 -2.75
N ASP A 114 4.68 -4.24 -3.75
CA ASP A 114 4.90 -3.67 -5.07
C ASP A 114 4.97 -2.14 -5.00
N ALA A 115 4.08 -1.49 -4.24
CA ALA A 115 4.09 -0.04 -4.07
C ALA A 115 5.35 0.44 -3.31
N ILE A 116 5.80 -0.28 -2.28
CA ILE A 116 7.04 0.02 -1.55
C ILE A 116 8.27 -0.15 -2.47
N ASN A 117 8.32 -1.24 -3.24
CA ASN A 117 9.40 -1.49 -4.19
C ASN A 117 9.46 -0.42 -5.29
N THR A 118 8.29 -0.01 -5.80
CA THR A 118 8.17 1.05 -6.81
C THR A 118 8.72 2.38 -6.27
N LEU A 119 8.36 2.72 -5.03
CA LEU A 119 8.86 3.90 -4.34
C LEU A 119 10.38 3.86 -4.11
N GLY A 120 10.94 2.72 -3.72
CA GLY A 120 12.38 2.57 -3.50
C GLY A 120 13.24 2.73 -4.75
N ASN A 121 12.66 2.53 -5.94
CA ASN A 121 13.34 2.67 -7.23
C ASN A 121 13.11 4.04 -7.89
N GLU A 122 12.21 4.86 -7.36
CA GLU A 122 11.83 6.13 -7.98
C GLU A 122 12.82 7.26 -7.66
N LYS A 123 13.06 8.14 -8.65
CA LYS A 123 13.99 9.27 -8.57
C LYS A 123 13.28 10.62 -8.66
N SER A 124 12.13 10.69 -9.31
CA SER A 124 11.37 11.93 -9.48
C SER A 124 10.63 12.30 -8.20
N HIS A 125 10.90 13.50 -7.67
CA HIS A 125 10.24 14.01 -6.46
C HIS A 125 8.72 14.06 -6.56
N GLN A 126 8.18 14.42 -7.73
CA GLN A 126 6.73 14.46 -7.95
C GLN A 126 6.11 13.07 -7.93
N VAL A 127 6.80 12.07 -8.49
CA VAL A 127 6.33 10.69 -8.51
C VAL A 127 6.47 10.06 -7.11
N LEU A 128 7.56 10.36 -6.38
CA LEU A 128 7.74 9.98 -4.98
C LEU A 128 6.61 10.51 -4.10
N ALA A 129 6.22 11.79 -4.26
CA ALA A 129 5.08 12.37 -3.54
C ALA A 129 3.79 11.58 -3.79
N GLN A 130 3.52 11.28 -5.06
CA GLN A 130 2.31 10.55 -5.45
C GLN A 130 2.32 9.09 -4.98
N LEU A 131 3.48 8.43 -4.96
CA LEU A 131 3.62 7.07 -4.43
C LEU A 131 3.46 7.03 -2.91
N LEU A 132 3.93 8.06 -2.20
CA LEU A 132 3.67 8.19 -0.76
C LEU A 132 2.19 8.42 -0.45
N ASP A 133 1.51 9.27 -1.23
CA ASP A 133 0.05 9.42 -1.15
C ASP A 133 -0.68 8.10 -1.45
N THR A 134 -0.20 7.35 -2.44
CA THR A 134 -0.71 6.02 -2.80
C THR A 134 -0.56 5.02 -1.66
N LEU A 135 0.62 4.97 -1.02
CA LEU A 135 0.89 4.10 0.12
C LEU A 135 0.07 4.48 1.35
N LEU A 136 -0.13 5.78 1.59
CA LEU A 136 -1.06 6.25 2.61
C LEU A 136 -2.47 5.73 2.35
N VAL A 137 -2.95 5.88 1.11
CA VAL A 137 -4.28 5.42 0.72
C VAL A 137 -4.41 3.91 0.95
N ILE A 138 -3.44 3.12 0.51
CA ILE A 138 -3.40 1.67 0.73
C ILE A 138 -3.42 1.35 2.24
N GLY A 139 -2.55 2.00 3.02
CA GLY A 139 -2.45 1.81 4.47
C GLY A 139 -3.73 2.17 5.22
N SER A 140 -4.48 3.18 4.75
CA SER A 140 -5.76 3.57 5.34
C SER A 140 -6.84 2.47 5.25
N GLN A 141 -6.72 1.59 4.25
CA GLN A 141 -7.62 0.44 4.05
C GLN A 141 -7.20 -0.80 4.86
N LEU A 142 -6.03 -0.78 5.51
CA LEU A 142 -5.46 -1.90 6.29
C LEU A 142 -5.26 -1.54 7.77
N PRO A 143 -6.30 -1.11 8.51
CA PRO A 143 -6.13 -0.66 9.90
C PRO A 143 -5.66 -1.78 10.84
N GLU A 144 -6.04 -3.03 10.56
CA GLU A 144 -5.78 -4.19 11.41
C GLU A 144 -4.39 -4.84 11.22
N SER A 145 -3.57 -4.36 10.28
CA SER A 145 -2.24 -4.93 10.01
C SER A 145 -1.12 -4.09 10.63
N PRO A 146 -0.66 -4.40 11.87
CA PRO A 146 0.41 -3.65 12.53
C PRO A 146 1.75 -3.77 11.80
N ALA A 147 2.01 -4.92 11.16
CA ALA A 147 3.25 -5.17 10.42
C ALA A 147 3.35 -4.29 9.16
N VAL A 148 2.27 -4.20 8.37
CA VAL A 148 2.21 -3.30 7.21
C VAL A 148 2.36 -1.86 7.65
N ARG A 149 1.66 -1.47 8.71
CA ARG A 149 1.78 -0.11 9.27
C ARG A 149 3.22 0.24 9.62
N LEU A 150 3.91 -0.59 10.41
CA LEU A 150 5.31 -0.37 10.78
C LEU A 150 6.23 -0.23 9.56
N ARG A 151 6.04 -1.07 8.54
CA ARG A 151 6.81 -0.97 7.30
C ARG A 151 6.54 0.33 6.54
N LEU A 152 5.28 0.76 6.45
CA LEU A 152 4.92 2.04 5.84
C LEU A 152 5.57 3.21 6.59
N ILE A 153 5.65 3.14 7.91
CA ILE A 153 6.33 4.14 8.75
C ILE A 153 7.83 4.16 8.49
N GLU A 154 8.49 3.01 8.44
CA GLU A 154 9.93 2.96 8.17
C GLU A 154 10.26 3.55 6.79
N VAL A 155 9.43 3.25 5.79
CA VAL A 155 9.56 3.78 4.44
C VAL A 155 9.31 5.29 4.42
N ALA A 156 8.24 5.74 5.09
CA ALA A 156 7.93 7.15 5.30
C ALA A 156 9.11 7.91 5.92
N CYS A 157 9.62 7.44 7.07
CA CYS A 157 10.73 8.05 7.80
C CYS A 157 12.02 8.12 6.98
N LYS A 158 12.40 7.03 6.29
CA LYS A 158 13.57 7.02 5.39
C LYS A 158 13.44 8.06 4.28
N LEU A 159 12.22 8.30 3.80
CA LEU A 159 11.97 9.29 2.77
C LEU A 159 11.84 10.70 3.30
N VAL A 160 11.53 10.93 4.58
CA VAL A 160 11.64 12.28 5.16
C VAL A 160 13.10 12.75 5.18
N GLU A 161 14.07 11.84 5.31
CA GLU A 161 15.50 12.16 5.19
C GLU A 161 15.93 12.48 3.74
N VAL A 162 15.23 11.94 2.74
CA VAL A 162 15.57 12.06 1.30
C VAL A 162 14.72 13.11 0.56
N ALA A 163 13.48 13.36 1.02
CA ALA A 163 12.50 14.25 0.39
C ALA A 163 12.72 15.70 0.84
N VAL A 164 13.83 16.27 0.40
CA VAL A 164 14.23 17.67 0.61
C VAL A 164 13.27 18.66 -0.09
N GLU A 165 12.30 18.19 -0.88
CA GLU A 165 11.29 19.04 -1.54
C GLU A 165 9.84 18.87 -1.03
N LYS A 166 9.54 19.58 0.07
CA LYS A 166 8.44 20.54 0.34
C LYS A 166 6.96 20.22 0.01
N THR A 167 6.62 19.16 -0.72
CA THR A 167 5.23 18.83 -1.15
C THR A 167 4.83 17.40 -0.82
N VAL A 168 5.82 16.54 -0.56
CA VAL A 168 5.65 15.17 -0.04
C VAL A 168 5.19 15.18 1.41
N TRP A 169 5.27 16.36 2.04
CA TRP A 169 4.90 16.59 3.42
C TRP A 169 3.36 16.51 3.54
N ALA A 170 2.65 16.41 4.65
CA ALA A 170 1.18 16.15 4.68
C ALA A 170 0.69 14.68 4.45
N PRO A 171 0.79 13.97 3.29
CA PRO A 171 0.29 12.59 3.22
C PRO A 171 1.01 11.63 4.17
N CYS A 172 2.35 11.68 4.23
CA CYS A 172 3.19 10.77 5.02
C CYS A 172 2.80 10.68 6.52
N TRP A 173 2.32 11.78 7.13
CA TRP A 173 2.07 11.90 8.57
C TRP A 173 0.66 11.48 8.98
N SER A 174 -0.31 11.53 8.07
CA SER A 174 -1.61 10.93 8.33
C SER A 174 -1.54 9.40 8.49
N CYS A 175 -0.44 8.77 8.03
CA CYS A 175 -0.14 7.36 8.24
C CYS A 175 0.44 7.06 9.65
N CYS A 176 1.04 8.06 10.30
CA CYS A 176 1.61 7.97 11.64
C CYS A 176 0.54 7.90 12.76
N ASP A 177 -0.74 8.00 12.40
CA ASP A 177 -1.94 8.01 13.26
C ASP A 177 -2.02 6.86 14.29
N ARG A 178 -1.48 5.67 13.98
CA ARG A 178 -1.62 4.47 14.85
C ARG A 178 -0.28 3.95 15.38
N LEU A 179 0.55 4.87 15.85
CA LEU A 179 1.95 4.65 16.27
C LEU A 179 2.17 4.35 17.76
N THR A 180 1.12 4.29 18.57
CA THR A 180 1.26 4.23 20.04
C THR A 180 1.68 2.86 20.60
N SER A 181 1.85 1.83 19.77
CA SER A 181 2.12 0.47 20.25
C SER A 181 3.28 -0.22 19.51
N GLY A 182 4.51 0.12 19.89
CA GLY A 182 5.67 -0.76 19.72
C GLY A 182 6.77 -0.26 18.78
N GLY A 183 7.86 0.22 19.38
CA GLY A 183 9.23 0.05 18.86
C GLY A 183 9.69 0.96 17.72
N ALA A 184 8.82 1.74 17.06
CA ALA A 184 9.29 2.79 16.16
C ALA A 184 10.10 3.82 16.97
N ARG A 185 11.31 4.18 16.50
CA ARG A 185 12.06 5.34 17.01
C ARG A 185 11.09 6.45 17.35
N ASP A 186 11.24 7.03 18.53
CA ASP A 186 10.31 8.01 19.08
C ASP A 186 9.87 9.02 18.02
N VAL A 187 8.64 8.85 17.52
CA VAL A 187 8.14 9.57 16.34
C VAL A 187 8.18 11.07 16.57
N GLN A 188 8.00 11.50 17.82
CA GLN A 188 8.10 12.90 18.20
C GLN A 188 9.53 13.43 18.02
N SER A 189 10.54 12.64 18.40
CA SER A 189 11.94 13.00 18.17
C SER A 189 12.25 13.16 16.68
N ILE A 190 11.78 12.24 15.83
CA ILE A 190 11.97 12.33 14.37
C ILE A 190 11.34 13.61 13.82
N ILE A 191 10.09 13.90 14.19
CA ILE A 191 9.39 15.11 13.72
C ILE A 191 10.08 16.38 14.23
N SER A 192 10.52 16.39 15.49
CA SER A 192 11.14 17.56 16.12
C SER A 192 12.45 18.00 15.43
N ASN A 193 13.18 17.08 14.78
CA ASN A 193 14.38 17.41 14.01
C ASN A 193 14.09 18.39 12.87
N TYR A 194 12.86 18.41 12.36
CA TYR A 194 12.44 19.29 11.26
C TYR A 194 11.92 20.65 11.73
N PHE A 195 11.88 20.93 13.04
CA PHE A 195 11.50 22.25 13.56
C PHE A 195 12.55 23.32 13.22
N ALA A 196 13.79 22.92 12.92
CA ALA A 196 14.88 23.83 12.55
C ALA A 196 15.25 23.74 11.06
N ASP A 197 14.38 23.16 10.22
CA ASP A 197 14.65 23.03 8.79
C ASP A 197 14.81 24.41 8.11
N GLN A 198 15.66 24.48 7.09
CA GLN A 198 15.90 25.72 6.34
C GLN A 198 14.65 26.21 5.60
N ASP A 199 13.76 25.30 5.19
CA ASP A 199 12.53 25.65 4.52
C ASP A 199 11.36 25.83 5.50
N PRO A 200 10.72 27.01 5.54
CA PRO A 200 9.61 27.27 6.46
C PRO A 200 8.38 26.38 6.21
N ARG A 201 8.19 25.84 4.99
CA ARG A 201 7.08 24.92 4.72
C ARG A 201 7.29 23.56 5.38
N VAL A 202 8.54 23.08 5.40
CA VAL A 202 8.94 21.87 6.13
C VAL A 202 8.73 22.06 7.63
N ARG A 203 9.20 23.18 8.19
CA ARG A 203 8.95 23.54 9.60
C ARG A 203 7.45 23.55 9.94
N THR A 204 6.64 24.20 9.10
CA THR A 204 5.18 24.27 9.26
C THR A 204 4.53 22.88 9.23
N ALA A 205 4.95 22.02 8.30
CA ALA A 205 4.43 20.65 8.18
C ALA A 205 4.80 19.79 9.40
N ALA A 206 6.02 19.92 9.91
CA ALA A 206 6.47 19.21 11.10
C ALA A 206 5.64 19.59 12.34
N ILE A 207 5.38 20.90 12.54
CA ILE A 207 4.55 21.37 13.67
C ILE A 207 3.12 20.84 13.54
N LYS A 208 2.51 20.94 12.35
CA LYS A 208 1.18 20.38 12.08
C LYS A 208 1.11 18.87 12.32
N ALA A 209 2.17 18.14 11.98
CA ALA A 209 2.25 16.72 12.28
C ALA A 209 2.30 16.45 13.78
N MET A 210 3.08 17.22 14.55
CA MET A 210 3.13 17.12 16.01
C MET A 210 1.75 17.40 16.64
N LEU A 211 1.06 18.44 16.17
CA LEU A 211 -0.32 18.76 16.58
C LEU A 211 -1.28 17.61 16.33
N GLN A 212 -1.21 17.00 15.14
CA GLN A 212 -2.04 15.85 14.80
C GLN A 212 -1.80 14.63 15.70
N LEU A 213 -0.58 14.45 16.21
CA LEU A 213 -0.29 13.41 17.20
C LEU A 213 -0.93 13.74 18.55
N HIS A 214 -0.86 15.01 18.96
CA HIS A 214 -1.45 15.49 20.20
C HIS A 214 -2.98 15.46 20.22
N ASP A 215 -3.63 15.91 19.15
CA ASP A 215 -5.10 15.87 19.00
C ASP A 215 -5.66 14.44 19.09
N ARG A 216 -4.81 13.44 18.81
CA ARG A 216 -5.13 12.01 18.95
C ARG A 216 -4.77 11.42 20.31
N GLY A 217 -4.42 12.26 21.28
CA GLY A 217 -4.16 11.89 22.67
C GLY A 217 -2.72 11.49 22.98
N MET A 218 -1.76 11.67 22.06
CA MET A 218 -0.35 11.49 22.41
C MET A 218 0.14 12.66 23.25
N LYS A 219 0.79 12.35 24.38
CA LYS A 219 1.44 13.37 25.20
C LYS A 219 2.72 13.83 24.51
N ILE A 220 2.79 15.14 24.22
CA ILE A 220 4.00 15.76 23.68
C ILE A 220 5.07 15.85 24.78
N TYR A 221 6.33 15.52 24.48
CA TYR A 221 7.41 15.74 25.44
C TYR A 221 7.67 17.22 25.71
N GLN A 222 7.98 17.55 26.97
CA GLN A 222 8.30 18.91 27.39
C GLN A 222 9.36 19.60 26.51
N ILE A 223 10.40 18.86 26.11
CA ILE A 223 11.49 19.40 25.28
C ILE A 223 11.00 19.89 23.91
N ILE A 224 9.95 19.27 23.36
CA ILE A 224 9.36 19.64 22.07
C ILE A 224 8.47 20.87 22.25
N TYR A 225 7.79 20.98 23.39
CA TYR A 225 7.04 22.19 23.74
C TYR A 225 7.98 23.41 23.80
N ASP A 226 9.12 23.28 24.46
CA ASP A 226 10.12 24.35 24.53
C ASP A 226 10.66 24.76 23.14
N GLN A 227 10.81 23.79 22.24
CA GLN A 227 11.18 24.08 20.85
C GLN A 227 10.06 24.82 20.11
N ALA A 228 8.80 24.43 20.28
CA ALA A 228 7.65 25.10 19.69
C ALA A 228 7.49 26.55 20.20
N CYS A 229 7.77 26.81 21.49
CA CYS A 229 7.78 28.17 22.02
C CYS A 229 8.79 29.08 21.30
N ARG A 230 9.96 28.56 20.90
CA ARG A 230 10.95 29.33 20.11
C ARG A 230 10.42 29.67 18.72
N LEU A 231 9.62 28.78 18.12
CA LEU A 231 9.01 28.96 16.80
C LEU A 231 7.91 30.03 16.79
N LEU A 232 7.45 30.52 17.94
CA LEU A 232 6.58 31.70 18.01
C LEU A 232 7.28 32.97 17.48
N SER A 233 8.61 32.98 17.44
CA SER A 233 9.43 34.06 16.87
C SER A 233 10.04 33.71 15.51
N ASP A 234 9.54 32.67 14.83
CA ASP A 234 10.00 32.26 13.51
C ASP A 234 9.82 33.38 12.47
N ASP A 235 10.69 33.41 11.46
CA ASP A 235 10.65 34.43 10.40
C ASP A 235 9.43 34.28 9.47
N TYR A 236 8.81 33.10 9.42
CA TYR A 236 7.66 32.82 8.57
C TYR A 236 6.33 32.77 9.34
N GLU A 237 5.31 33.47 8.82
CA GLU A 237 4.01 33.60 9.48
C GLU A 237 3.29 32.27 9.70
N GLN A 238 3.32 31.36 8.72
CA GLN A 238 2.63 30.07 8.86
C GLN A 238 3.26 29.17 9.92
N VAL A 239 4.58 29.30 10.14
CA VAL A 239 5.28 28.57 11.21
C VAL A 239 4.82 29.10 12.55
N ARG A 240 4.84 30.44 12.75
CA ARG A 240 4.34 31.07 13.98
C ARG A 240 2.88 30.70 14.25
N SER A 241 2.03 30.76 13.24
CA SER A 241 0.61 30.42 13.37
C SER A 241 0.38 28.96 13.77
N ALA A 242 1.19 28.03 13.27
CA ALA A 242 1.12 26.62 13.68
C ALA A 242 1.68 26.42 15.09
N ALA A 243 2.76 27.10 15.45
CA ALA A 243 3.38 27.02 16.77
C ALA A 243 2.45 27.51 17.89
N VAL A 244 1.62 28.53 17.64
CA VAL A 244 0.60 29.02 18.60
C VAL A 244 -0.45 27.96 18.95
N GLN A 245 -0.71 27.01 18.06
CA GLN A 245 -1.70 25.95 18.28
C GLN A 245 -1.16 24.81 19.16
N MET A 246 0.16 24.71 19.34
CA MET A 246 0.82 23.68 20.15
C MET A 246 0.73 24.00 21.64
#